data_AF-A0A1V6MP37-F1
#
_entry.id   AF-A0A1V6MP37-F1
#
_cell.length_a   1.000
_cell.length_b   1.000
_cell.length_c   1.000
_cell.angle_alpha   90.00
_cell.angle_beta   90.00
_cell.angle_gamma   90.00
#
_symmetry.space_group_name_H-M   'P 1'
#
loop_
_entity.id
_entity.type
_entity.pdbx_description
1 polymer ?
#
loop_
_entity_poly.entity_id
_entity_poly.type
_entity_poly.pdbx_seq_one_letter_code
_entity_poly.pdbx_strand_id
1 'polypeptide(L)'
;MTALPDPARSRAVLIGTASYRHLPQLPAVEAGVVDLAAELCDATVWGLPVQHCTVVTDPLSPQTILDPVYRASEEATDTLLVYFAGHGMRDADSADLYLALGDSREHLGYTAVAYQHLRTALRSARARRKVVVLDCCFSGRAARALSGSDVLAAEAAVDGAYVLTASPRDRIALAPDGERYTAFTGELLTVLRHGVEDGPELIDLDTLYRVLLERLRAKNRPLPQHSQENGVGRLPLARNKSRAARRTTPAGPVLAADVRAAMVSTGLAVARLLRAEGNTRDALPVLRLALQEQQTAGAQGDLLTVQLELSELLAETGQVKDAIEVLELAFQQVHKVYGPEAVLVCRRLADLLQESGNHLQACEVLKHALDIGERGGPA
;
A
#
# COMPACT_ATOMS: atom_id res chain seq x y z
N MET A 1 -3.76 -23.15 -5.89
CA MET A 1 -4.15 -21.98 -5.08
C MET A 1 -3.72 -20.74 -5.85
N THR A 2 -4.65 -19.86 -6.21
CA THR A 2 -4.47 -18.78 -7.21
C THR A 2 -4.55 -17.37 -6.59
N ALA A 3 -4.43 -17.26 -5.27
CA ALA A 3 -4.55 -15.99 -4.56
C ALA A 3 -3.18 -15.30 -4.41
N LEU A 4 -3.22 -13.96 -4.40
CA LEU A 4 -2.08 -13.12 -4.03
C LEU A 4 -1.56 -13.45 -2.63
N PRO A 5 -0.30 -13.11 -2.33
CA PRO A 5 0.22 -13.28 -0.98
C PRO A 5 -0.51 -12.40 0.02
N ASP A 6 -0.80 -12.93 1.21
CA ASP A 6 -1.48 -12.21 2.28
C ASP A 6 -0.54 -11.15 2.88
N PRO A 7 -0.81 -9.84 2.71
CA PRO A 7 0.10 -8.79 3.16
C PRO A 7 0.31 -8.74 4.67
N ALA A 8 -0.68 -9.16 5.48
CA ALA A 8 -0.58 -9.17 6.93
C ALA A 8 0.37 -10.27 7.43
N ARG A 9 0.45 -11.37 6.67
CA ARG A 9 1.19 -12.59 7.01
C ARG A 9 2.51 -12.74 6.25
N SER A 10 2.87 -11.72 5.48
CA SER A 10 4.06 -11.71 4.63
C SER A 10 5.10 -10.72 5.14
N ARG A 11 6.36 -10.95 4.77
CA ARG A 11 7.50 -10.08 5.06
C ARG A 11 8.38 -9.94 3.83
N ALA A 12 8.94 -8.75 3.64
CA ALA A 12 9.97 -8.50 2.64
C ALA A 12 11.20 -7.87 3.30
N VAL A 13 12.38 -8.31 2.90
CA VAL A 13 13.66 -7.71 3.29
C VAL A 13 14.41 -7.37 2.01
N LEU A 14 14.63 -6.08 1.76
CA LEU A 14 15.36 -5.57 0.60
C LEU A 14 16.71 -5.03 1.06
N ILE A 15 17.79 -5.65 0.59
CA ILE A 15 19.16 -5.30 0.96
C ILE A 15 19.85 -4.72 -0.27
N GLY A 16 20.40 -3.51 -0.13
CA GLY A 16 21.13 -2.83 -1.19
C GLY A 16 22.47 -2.33 -0.67
N THR A 17 23.55 -2.69 -1.36
CA THR A 17 24.87 -2.10 -1.10
C THR A 17 25.33 -1.36 -2.34
N ALA A 18 25.30 -0.03 -2.26
CA ALA A 18 25.72 0.89 -3.30
C ALA A 18 27.12 1.45 -3.02
N SER A 19 27.40 1.74 -1.74
CA SER A 19 28.62 2.40 -1.28
C SER A 19 29.66 1.39 -0.80
N TYR A 20 30.82 1.35 -1.46
CA TYR A 20 31.90 0.42 -1.14
C TYR A 20 33.23 1.10 -0.82
N ARG A 21 33.97 0.60 0.16
CA ARG A 21 35.31 1.11 0.51
C ARG A 21 36.40 0.53 -0.38
N HIS A 22 36.29 -0.76 -0.69
CA HIS A 22 37.33 -1.52 -1.39
C HIS A 22 36.85 -2.16 -2.70
N LEU A 23 35.56 -2.03 -3.02
CA LEU A 23 34.96 -2.50 -4.26
C LEU A 23 34.43 -1.31 -5.09
N PRO A 24 34.15 -1.49 -6.39
CA PRO A 24 33.56 -0.44 -7.21
C PRO A 24 32.18 0.00 -6.70
N GLN A 25 31.88 1.29 -6.77
CA GLN A 25 30.57 1.84 -6.40
C GLN A 25 29.45 1.35 -7.33
N LEU A 26 28.25 1.17 -6.78
CA LEU A 26 27.02 0.79 -7.49
C LEU A 26 25.85 1.75 -7.13
N PRO A 27 25.93 3.04 -7.48
CA PRO A 27 24.91 4.04 -7.08
C PRO A 27 23.49 3.68 -7.55
N ALA A 28 23.36 2.94 -8.64
CA ALA A 28 22.09 2.44 -9.16
C ALA A 28 21.32 1.51 -8.21
N VAL A 29 22.00 0.92 -7.21
CA VAL A 29 21.39 0.03 -6.21
C VAL A 29 20.55 0.82 -5.20
N GLU A 30 21.00 2.01 -4.78
CA GLU A 30 20.35 2.81 -3.74
C GLU A 30 18.92 3.18 -4.14
N ALA A 31 18.76 3.76 -5.33
CA ALA A 31 17.44 4.09 -5.87
C ALA A 31 16.60 2.83 -6.13
N GLY A 32 17.24 1.72 -6.53
CA GLY A 32 16.56 0.45 -6.84
C GLY A 32 15.84 -0.15 -5.63
N VAL A 33 16.50 -0.24 -4.47
CA VAL A 33 15.90 -0.85 -3.27
C VAL A 33 14.77 -0.01 -2.68
N VAL A 34 14.92 1.31 -2.67
CA VAL A 34 13.89 2.23 -2.17
C VAL A 34 12.66 2.19 -3.06
N ASP A 35 12.84 2.29 -4.37
CA ASP A 35 11.74 2.26 -5.31
C ASP A 35 11.05 0.89 -5.34
N LEU A 36 11.81 -0.20 -5.18
CA LEU A 36 11.23 -1.54 -5.10
C LEU A 36 10.38 -1.71 -3.83
N ALA A 37 10.83 -1.20 -2.68
CA ALA A 37 10.01 -1.16 -1.47
C ALA A 37 8.69 -0.42 -1.70
N ALA A 38 8.75 0.75 -2.33
CA ALA A 38 7.56 1.54 -2.64
C ALA A 38 6.57 0.77 -3.52
N GLU A 39 7.05 0.08 -4.57
CA GLU A 39 6.18 -0.74 -5.42
C GLU A 39 5.61 -1.96 -4.69
N LEU A 40 6.35 -2.63 -3.81
CA LEU A 40 5.82 -3.77 -3.03
C LEU A 40 4.76 -3.31 -2.01
N CYS A 41 4.89 -2.09 -1.48
CA CYS A 41 3.91 -1.50 -0.57
C CYS A 41 2.67 -0.94 -1.27
N ASP A 42 2.72 -0.71 -2.59
CA ASP A 42 1.59 -0.21 -3.37
C ASP A 42 0.44 -1.24 -3.38
N ALA A 43 -0.74 -0.82 -2.94
CA ALA A 43 -1.96 -1.63 -2.87
C ALA A 43 -2.43 -2.16 -4.24
N THR A 44 -2.02 -1.49 -5.32
CA THR A 44 -2.30 -1.89 -6.70
C THR A 44 -1.28 -2.90 -7.25
N VAL A 45 -0.23 -3.24 -6.49
CA VAL A 45 0.77 -4.28 -6.79
C VAL A 45 0.63 -5.45 -5.81
N TRP A 46 1.10 -5.28 -4.57
CA TRP A 46 1.01 -6.28 -3.51
C TRP A 46 0.31 -5.71 -2.27
N GLY A 47 0.58 -4.46 -1.89
CA GLY A 47 -0.02 -3.82 -0.73
C GLY A 47 0.58 -4.28 0.59
N LEU A 48 1.87 -4.64 0.58
CA LEU A 48 2.60 -5.01 1.79
C LEU A 48 2.62 -3.81 2.77
N PRO A 49 2.17 -3.96 4.03
CA PRO A 49 2.26 -2.88 5.01
C PRO A 49 3.71 -2.41 5.14
N VAL A 50 3.92 -1.09 5.26
CA VAL A 50 5.27 -0.51 5.34
C VAL A 50 6.06 -1.13 6.49
N GLN A 51 5.44 -1.42 7.63
CA GLN A 51 6.11 -2.10 8.75
C GLN A 51 6.54 -3.56 8.47
N HIS A 52 6.05 -4.18 7.38
CA HIS A 52 6.41 -5.54 6.95
C HIS A 52 7.45 -5.55 5.82
N CYS A 53 7.90 -4.38 5.37
CA CYS A 53 8.94 -4.21 4.35
C CYS A 53 10.16 -3.54 4.98
N THR A 54 11.21 -4.32 5.22
CA THR A 54 12.47 -3.81 5.78
C THR A 54 13.45 -3.51 4.67
N VAL A 55 13.98 -2.29 4.63
CA VAL A 55 15.04 -1.87 3.72
C VAL A 55 16.36 -1.73 4.48
N VAL A 56 17.41 -2.37 3.98
CA VAL A 56 18.77 -2.31 4.53
C VAL A 56 19.70 -1.74 3.47
N THR A 57 20.26 -0.56 3.72
CA THR A 57 21.17 0.15 2.79
C THR A 57 22.59 0.17 3.33
N ASP A 58 23.56 -0.08 2.45
CA ASP A 58 25.00 -0.03 2.73
C ASP A 58 25.44 -0.72 4.04
N PRO A 59 25.04 -2.00 4.24
CA PRO A 59 25.40 -2.74 5.45
C PRO A 59 26.92 -2.88 5.58
N LEU A 60 27.43 -2.62 6.80
CA LEU A 60 28.85 -2.73 7.15
C LEU A 60 29.18 -3.96 8.00
N SER A 61 28.17 -4.75 8.38
CA SER A 61 28.36 -5.95 9.18
C SER A 61 27.38 -7.05 8.78
N PRO A 62 27.75 -8.33 8.96
CA PRO A 62 26.84 -9.44 8.69
C PRO A 62 25.53 -9.37 9.46
N GLN A 63 25.54 -8.92 10.73
CA GLN A 63 24.32 -8.83 11.55
C GLN A 63 23.30 -7.86 10.95
N THR A 64 23.77 -6.78 10.31
CA THR A 64 22.89 -5.78 9.67
C THR A 64 22.05 -6.39 8.53
N ILE A 65 22.56 -7.43 7.87
CA ILE A 65 21.81 -8.20 6.86
C ILE A 65 21.03 -9.34 7.51
N LEU A 66 21.68 -10.12 8.37
CA LEU A 66 21.15 -11.38 8.86
C LEU A 66 20.00 -11.19 9.86
N ASP A 67 20.11 -10.25 10.81
CA ASP A 67 19.09 -10.09 11.86
C ASP A 67 17.70 -9.76 11.28
N PRO A 68 17.57 -8.82 10.30
CA PRO A 68 16.30 -8.58 9.62
C PRO A 68 15.76 -9.80 8.88
N VAL A 69 16.62 -10.58 8.22
CA VAL A 69 16.22 -11.77 7.47
C VAL A 69 15.72 -12.88 8.40
N TYR A 70 16.44 -13.14 9.50
CA TYR A 70 16.03 -14.13 10.49
C TYR A 70 14.72 -13.73 11.16
N ARG A 71 14.56 -12.46 11.58
CA ARG A 71 13.29 -11.96 12.12
C ARG A 71 12.14 -12.14 11.13
N ALA A 72 12.34 -11.72 9.88
CA ALA A 72 11.33 -11.90 8.83
C ALA A 72 10.99 -13.38 8.59
N SER A 73 11.97 -14.28 8.73
CA SER A 73 11.77 -15.73 8.58
C SER A 73 10.92 -16.35 9.69
N GLU A 74 11.00 -15.81 10.91
CA GLU A 74 10.20 -16.24 12.05
C GLU A 74 8.76 -15.72 11.97
N GLU A 75 8.59 -14.48 11.50
CA GLU A 75 7.29 -13.80 11.45
C GLU A 75 6.45 -14.17 10.21
N ALA A 76 7.08 -14.42 9.06
CA ALA A 76 6.38 -14.69 7.82
C ALA A 76 5.73 -16.08 7.84
N THR A 77 4.40 -16.12 7.67
CA THR A 77 3.65 -17.39 7.58
C THR A 77 2.98 -17.60 6.23
N ASP A 78 2.84 -16.56 5.41
CA ASP A 78 2.37 -16.69 4.04
C ASP A 78 3.53 -16.55 3.04
N THR A 79 4.22 -15.40 3.00
CA THR A 79 5.31 -15.17 2.05
C THR A 79 6.50 -14.45 2.67
N LEU A 80 7.70 -14.96 2.41
CA LEU A 80 8.97 -14.33 2.70
C LEU A 80 9.68 -13.99 1.39
N LEU A 81 9.89 -12.70 1.14
CA LEU A 81 10.69 -12.19 0.02
C LEU A 81 12.01 -11.63 0.56
N VAL A 82 13.14 -12.13 0.06
CA VAL A 82 14.46 -11.54 0.31
C VAL A 82 15.04 -11.08 -1.01
N TYR A 83 15.34 -9.80 -1.12
CA TYR A 83 15.99 -9.21 -2.29
C TYR A 83 17.37 -8.71 -1.87
N PHE A 84 18.38 -8.98 -2.67
CA PHE A 84 19.73 -8.44 -2.51
C PHE A 84 20.21 -7.82 -3.81
N ALA A 85 20.76 -6.61 -3.74
CA ALA A 85 21.48 -5.97 -4.83
C ALA A 85 22.83 -5.42 -4.38
N GLY A 86 23.86 -5.67 -5.20
CA GLY A 86 25.24 -5.28 -4.90
C GLY A 86 26.26 -6.20 -5.57
N HIS A 87 27.47 -6.27 -5.02
CA HIS A 87 28.48 -7.24 -5.43
C HIS A 87 28.26 -8.59 -4.78
N GLY A 88 28.29 -9.64 -5.61
CA GLY A 88 28.46 -11.02 -5.18
C GLY A 88 29.91 -11.44 -5.35
N MET A 89 30.42 -12.23 -4.42
CA MET A 89 31.78 -12.74 -4.47
C MET A 89 31.78 -14.25 -4.34
N ARG A 90 32.84 -14.87 -4.86
CA ARG A 90 33.17 -16.27 -4.58
C ARG A 90 34.49 -16.32 -3.86
N ASP A 91 34.62 -17.26 -2.94
CA ASP A 91 35.91 -17.60 -2.38
C ASP A 91 36.80 -18.21 -3.48
N ALA A 92 38.12 -18.07 -3.35
CA ALA A 92 39.06 -18.68 -4.28
C ALA A 92 39.11 -20.21 -4.09
N ASP A 93 38.88 -20.67 -2.87
CA ASP A 93 39.04 -22.06 -2.44
C ASP A 93 37.70 -22.81 -2.26
N SER A 94 36.57 -22.11 -2.30
CA SER A 94 35.23 -22.71 -2.22
C SER A 94 34.29 -22.20 -3.32
N ALA A 95 33.32 -23.02 -3.71
CA ALA A 95 32.27 -22.64 -4.65
C ALA A 95 31.18 -21.78 -3.99
N ASP A 96 31.36 -21.37 -2.73
CA ASP A 96 30.33 -20.68 -1.97
C ASP A 96 30.14 -19.24 -2.45
N LEU A 97 28.87 -18.82 -2.42
CA LEU A 97 28.44 -17.48 -2.77
C LEU A 97 28.49 -16.59 -1.53
N TYR A 98 29.07 -15.39 -1.68
CA TYR A 98 29.15 -14.37 -0.64
C TYR A 98 28.50 -13.07 -1.12
N LEU A 99 27.80 -12.39 -0.23
CA LEU A 99 27.16 -11.09 -0.46
C LEU A 99 28.05 -10.00 0.14
N ALA A 100 28.56 -9.10 -0.70
CA ALA A 100 29.50 -8.08 -0.26
C ALA A 100 28.82 -6.98 0.57
N LEU A 101 29.46 -6.63 1.67
CA LEU A 101 29.21 -5.50 2.55
C LEU A 101 29.99 -4.28 2.07
N GLY A 102 29.67 -3.10 2.60
CA GLY A 102 30.34 -1.85 2.23
C GLY A 102 31.86 -1.85 2.48
N ASP A 103 32.35 -2.64 3.43
CA ASP A 103 33.78 -2.80 3.73
C ASP A 103 34.41 -4.10 3.19
N SER A 104 33.66 -4.89 2.43
CA SER A 104 34.15 -6.13 1.83
C SER A 104 35.31 -5.88 0.89
N ARG A 105 36.22 -6.86 0.82
CA ARG A 105 37.39 -6.86 -0.05
C ARG A 105 37.29 -8.00 -1.07
N GLU A 106 37.73 -7.72 -2.29
CA GLU A 106 37.70 -8.70 -3.37
C GLU A 106 38.48 -9.96 -2.99
N HIS A 107 37.90 -11.14 -3.29
CA HIS A 107 38.46 -12.46 -2.98
C HIS A 107 38.62 -12.79 -1.47
N LEU A 108 38.14 -11.96 -0.54
CA LEU A 108 38.20 -12.23 0.89
C LEU A 108 36.80 -12.51 1.45
N GLY A 109 36.33 -13.76 1.30
CA GLY A 109 34.96 -14.17 1.69
C GLY A 109 34.61 -13.88 3.16
N TYR A 110 35.59 -13.92 4.08
CA TYR A 110 35.38 -13.62 5.50
C TYR A 110 35.02 -12.14 5.79
N THR A 111 35.19 -11.24 4.81
CA THR A 111 34.78 -9.83 4.91
C THR A 111 33.37 -9.59 4.37
N ALA A 112 32.65 -10.65 4.00
CA ALA A 112 31.33 -10.62 3.39
C ALA A 112 30.38 -11.60 4.10
N VAL A 113 29.13 -11.65 3.67
CA VAL A 113 28.12 -12.56 4.23
C VAL A 113 28.00 -13.80 3.38
N ALA A 114 28.29 -14.97 3.95
CA ALA A 114 28.05 -16.23 3.26
C ALA A 114 26.55 -16.39 2.96
N TYR A 115 26.19 -16.59 1.69
CA TYR A 115 24.81 -16.78 1.25
C TYR A 115 24.13 -17.96 1.94
N GLN A 116 24.92 -18.95 2.38
CA GLN A 116 24.45 -20.08 3.17
C GLN A 116 23.62 -19.66 4.40
N HIS A 117 23.94 -18.55 5.05
CA HIS A 117 23.15 -18.05 6.18
C HIS A 117 21.73 -17.63 5.76
N LEU A 118 21.58 -16.98 4.60
CA LEU A 118 20.27 -16.65 4.04
C LEU A 118 19.52 -17.93 3.68
N ARG A 119 20.18 -18.90 3.03
CA ARG A 119 19.59 -20.21 2.71
C ARG A 119 19.03 -20.89 3.95
N THR A 120 19.80 -20.89 5.05
CA THR A 120 19.35 -21.46 6.33
C THR A 120 18.11 -20.75 6.85
N ALA A 121 18.09 -19.41 6.90
CA ALA A 121 16.93 -18.65 7.36
C ALA A 121 15.66 -18.91 6.52
N LEU A 122 15.81 -18.95 5.19
CA LEU A 122 14.71 -19.28 4.28
C LEU A 122 14.21 -20.71 4.47
N ARG A 123 15.10 -21.70 4.61
CA ARG A 123 14.73 -23.10 4.87
C ARG A 123 13.95 -23.23 6.18
N SER A 124 14.38 -22.56 7.25
CA SER A 124 13.69 -22.57 8.55
C SER A 124 12.38 -21.78 8.57
N ALA A 125 12.16 -20.87 7.62
CA ALA A 125 10.95 -20.06 7.57
C ALA A 125 9.69 -20.92 7.44
N ARG A 126 8.63 -20.54 8.16
CA ARG A 126 7.30 -21.15 8.09
C ARG A 126 6.44 -20.61 6.93
N ALA A 127 6.97 -19.65 6.19
CA ALA A 127 6.32 -19.05 5.04
C ALA A 127 5.98 -20.11 3.99
N ARG A 128 4.76 -20.05 3.45
CA ARG A 128 4.31 -20.93 2.35
C ARG A 128 5.03 -20.63 1.05
N ARG A 129 5.38 -19.36 0.81
CA ARG A 129 6.16 -18.90 -0.34
C ARG A 129 7.47 -18.34 0.16
N LYS A 130 8.58 -18.82 -0.38
CA LYS A 130 9.93 -18.34 -0.08
C LYS A 130 10.51 -17.87 -1.40
N VAL A 131 10.85 -16.60 -1.49
CA VAL A 131 11.31 -15.98 -2.72
C VAL A 131 12.60 -15.26 -2.45
N VAL A 132 13.61 -15.53 -3.26
CA VAL A 132 14.91 -14.88 -3.20
C VAL A 132 15.20 -14.26 -4.55
N VAL A 133 15.55 -12.98 -4.55
CA VAL A 133 15.95 -12.25 -5.74
C VAL A 133 17.36 -11.71 -5.54
N LEU A 134 18.29 -12.13 -6.38
CA LEU A 134 19.71 -11.76 -6.32
C LEU A 134 20.06 -10.94 -7.55
N ASP A 135 20.15 -9.63 -7.38
CA ASP A 135 20.60 -8.69 -8.41
C ASP A 135 22.06 -8.30 -8.18
N CYS A 136 22.95 -9.28 -8.38
CA CYS A 136 24.37 -9.12 -8.12
C CYS A 136 25.23 -9.86 -9.14
N CYS A 137 26.44 -9.33 -9.39
CA CYS A 137 27.46 -10.05 -10.14
C CYS A 137 28.14 -11.05 -9.21
N PHE A 138 28.19 -12.34 -9.55
CA PHE A 138 29.06 -13.29 -8.85
C PHE A 138 30.37 -13.44 -9.60
N SER A 139 31.30 -12.50 -9.39
CA SER A 139 32.62 -12.53 -10.02
C SER A 139 33.58 -13.45 -9.26
N GLY A 140 34.21 -14.37 -9.99
CA GLY A 140 35.33 -15.20 -9.51
C GLY A 140 36.03 -15.89 -10.70
N ARG A 141 37.33 -16.18 -10.60
CA ARG A 141 38.09 -16.90 -11.65
C ARG A 141 37.44 -18.25 -12.02
N ALA A 142 36.77 -18.90 -11.07
CA ALA A 142 36.01 -20.13 -11.28
C ALA A 142 34.74 -19.93 -12.13
N ALA A 143 34.05 -18.78 -12.03
CA ALA A 143 32.87 -18.47 -12.84
C ALA A 143 33.19 -18.30 -14.33
N ARG A 144 34.43 -17.89 -14.66
CA ARG A 144 34.93 -17.88 -16.06
C ARG A 144 35.25 -19.28 -16.59
N ALA A 145 35.69 -20.21 -15.73
CA ALA A 145 36.01 -21.59 -16.11
C ALA A 145 34.76 -22.48 -16.25
N LEU A 146 33.70 -22.19 -15.49
CA LEU A 146 32.44 -22.94 -15.46
C LEU A 146 31.32 -22.25 -16.26
N SER A 147 31.65 -21.67 -17.42
CA SER A 147 30.74 -20.93 -18.31
C SER A 147 29.63 -21.79 -18.95
N GLY A 148 28.93 -22.62 -18.18
CA GLY A 148 27.61 -23.12 -18.50
C GLY A 148 26.57 -22.13 -17.97
N SER A 149 25.62 -21.72 -18.81
CA SER A 149 24.61 -20.71 -18.52
C SER A 149 23.58 -21.07 -17.45
N ASP A 150 23.65 -22.28 -16.85
CA ASP A 150 22.67 -22.79 -15.88
C ASP A 150 23.21 -22.99 -14.44
N VAL A 151 24.49 -22.66 -14.19
CA VAL A 151 25.15 -23.04 -12.92
C VAL A 151 24.76 -22.12 -11.75
N LEU A 152 24.53 -20.82 -11.99
CA LEU A 152 24.38 -19.86 -10.90
C LEU A 152 23.06 -20.04 -10.13
N ALA A 153 21.94 -20.19 -10.83
CA ALA A 153 20.65 -20.41 -10.17
C ALA A 153 20.60 -21.76 -9.43
N ALA A 154 21.27 -22.79 -9.95
CA ALA A 154 21.40 -24.08 -9.28
C ALA A 154 22.23 -23.98 -7.99
N GLU A 155 23.35 -23.26 -8.01
CA GLU A 155 24.17 -22.99 -6.81
C GLU A 155 23.43 -22.14 -5.77
N ALA A 156 22.65 -21.15 -6.23
CA ALA A 156 21.86 -20.28 -5.37
C ALA A 156 20.56 -20.93 -4.87
N ALA A 157 20.23 -22.15 -5.32
CA ALA A 157 18.99 -22.85 -5.01
C ALA A 157 18.79 -23.04 -3.49
N VAL A 158 17.54 -22.90 -3.07
CA VAL A 158 17.13 -23.09 -1.68
C VAL A 158 15.91 -23.99 -1.66
N ASP A 159 15.99 -25.06 -0.86
CA ASP A 159 14.93 -26.05 -0.78
C ASP A 159 13.57 -25.39 -0.47
N GLY A 160 12.59 -25.63 -1.33
CA GLY A 160 11.25 -25.04 -1.21
C GLY A 160 11.16 -23.53 -1.45
N ALA A 161 12.16 -22.90 -2.07
CA ALA A 161 12.12 -21.50 -2.48
C ALA A 161 12.17 -21.32 -4.00
N TYR A 162 11.74 -20.14 -4.45
CA TYR A 162 11.99 -19.63 -5.79
C TYR A 162 13.18 -18.67 -5.73
N VAL A 163 14.22 -18.95 -6.53
CA VAL A 163 15.42 -18.11 -6.61
C VAL A 163 15.48 -17.51 -7.98
N LEU A 164 15.52 -16.18 -8.06
CA LEU A 164 15.68 -15.41 -9.28
C LEU A 164 17.00 -14.65 -9.21
N THR A 165 17.85 -14.81 -10.20
CA THR A 165 19.17 -14.18 -10.23
C THR A 165 19.33 -13.35 -11.50
N ALA A 166 19.92 -12.16 -11.37
CA ALA A 166 20.56 -11.52 -12.50
C ALA A 166 21.86 -12.27 -12.79
N SER A 167 22.15 -12.61 -14.05
CA SER A 167 23.40 -13.29 -14.43
C SER A 167 24.34 -12.40 -15.25
N PRO A 168 24.78 -11.24 -14.71
CA PRO A 168 25.74 -10.38 -15.40
C PRO A 168 27.12 -11.03 -15.47
N ARG A 169 27.79 -10.85 -16.62
CA ARG A 169 29.19 -11.29 -16.80
C ARG A 169 30.19 -10.29 -16.19
N ASP A 170 29.78 -9.03 -16.01
CA ASP A 170 30.58 -7.94 -15.45
C ASP A 170 29.71 -6.78 -14.92
N ARG A 171 30.38 -5.79 -14.29
CA ARG A 171 29.77 -4.60 -13.69
C ARG A 171 28.94 -3.76 -14.66
N ILE A 172 29.44 -3.53 -15.87
CA ILE A 172 28.78 -2.68 -16.87
C ILE A 172 27.43 -3.29 -17.26
N ALA A 173 27.37 -4.62 -17.29
CA ALA A 173 26.15 -5.34 -17.59
C ALA A 173 25.13 -5.32 -16.41
N LEU A 174 25.61 -5.21 -15.16
CA LEU A 174 24.76 -5.07 -13.97
C LEU A 174 24.20 -3.65 -13.83
N ALA A 175 25.07 -2.63 -13.81
CA ALA A 175 24.72 -1.23 -13.63
C ALA A 175 25.28 -0.41 -14.80
N PRO A 176 24.48 -0.22 -15.88
CA PRO A 176 24.92 0.56 -17.04
C PRO A 176 25.15 2.03 -16.68
N ASP A 177 26.18 2.64 -17.27
CA ASP A 177 26.50 4.04 -16.99
C ASP A 177 25.34 4.98 -17.35
N GLY A 178 25.01 5.88 -16.42
CA GLY A 178 23.95 6.87 -16.58
C GLY A 178 22.53 6.37 -16.35
N GLU A 179 22.33 5.07 -16.09
CA GLU A 179 21.02 4.54 -15.72
C GLU A 179 20.74 4.70 -14.22
N ARG A 180 19.48 4.99 -13.89
CA ARG A 180 19.04 5.17 -12.49
C ARG A 180 19.04 3.86 -11.70
N TYR A 181 18.86 2.73 -12.37
CA TYR A 181 18.75 1.40 -11.76
C TYR A 181 19.71 0.42 -12.43
N THR A 182 20.00 -0.69 -11.77
CA THR A 182 20.61 -1.85 -12.43
C THR A 182 19.72 -2.34 -13.57
N ALA A 183 20.30 -2.99 -14.58
CA ALA A 183 19.55 -3.46 -15.75
C ALA A 183 18.39 -4.38 -15.34
N PHE A 184 18.63 -5.29 -14.38
CA PHE A 184 17.62 -6.21 -13.87
C PHE A 184 16.53 -5.48 -13.06
N THR A 185 16.92 -4.65 -12.09
CA THR A 185 15.95 -3.96 -11.22
C THR A 185 15.13 -2.92 -11.98
N GLY A 186 15.72 -2.24 -12.97
CA GLY A 186 14.98 -1.35 -13.85
C GLY A 186 13.86 -2.07 -14.60
N GLU A 187 14.11 -3.27 -15.13
CA GLU A 187 13.07 -4.07 -15.78
C GLU A 187 12.04 -4.60 -14.79
N LEU A 188 12.47 -5.08 -13.62
CA LEU A 188 11.57 -5.53 -12.56
C LEU A 188 10.59 -4.42 -12.13
N LEU A 189 11.11 -3.22 -11.84
CA LEU A 189 10.30 -2.04 -11.53
C LEU A 189 9.37 -1.69 -12.68
N THR A 190 9.83 -1.77 -13.92
CA THR A 190 8.98 -1.47 -15.09
C THR A 190 7.80 -2.45 -15.19
N VAL A 191 8.02 -3.74 -14.90
CA VAL A 191 6.95 -4.75 -14.87
C VAL A 191 5.98 -4.47 -13.71
N LEU A 192 6.46 -4.14 -12.52
CA LEU A 192 5.59 -3.86 -11.37
C LEU A 192 4.77 -2.57 -11.57
N ARG A 193 5.37 -1.53 -12.17
CA ARG A 193 4.74 -0.21 -12.39
C ARG A 193 3.72 -0.18 -13.52
N HIS A 194 4.01 -0.83 -14.63
CA HIS A 194 3.17 -0.75 -15.83
C HIS A 194 2.37 -2.03 -16.06
N GLY A 195 2.76 -3.13 -15.41
CA GLY A 195 2.22 -4.45 -15.68
C GLY A 195 2.70 -5.03 -17.01
N VAL A 196 2.01 -6.08 -17.44
CA VAL A 196 2.29 -6.83 -18.67
C VAL A 196 1.02 -6.82 -19.52
N GLU A 197 1.05 -6.14 -20.67
CA GLU A 197 -0.15 -5.87 -21.48
C GLU A 197 -0.91 -7.13 -21.91
N ASP A 198 -0.20 -8.18 -22.27
CA ASP A 198 -0.79 -9.48 -22.65
C ASP A 198 -0.66 -10.54 -21.56
N GLY A 199 -0.34 -10.11 -20.33
CA GLY A 199 -0.15 -10.99 -19.18
C GLY A 199 -1.46 -11.38 -18.46
N PRO A 200 -1.41 -12.34 -17.54
CA PRO A 200 -2.54 -12.68 -16.64
C PRO A 200 -2.95 -11.50 -15.74
N GLU A 201 -4.11 -11.60 -15.08
CA GLU A 201 -4.56 -10.59 -14.10
C GLU A 201 -3.60 -10.46 -12.90
N LEU A 202 -3.04 -11.59 -12.48
CA LEU A 202 -2.03 -11.64 -11.44
C LEU A 202 -0.73 -12.14 -12.07
N ILE A 203 0.36 -11.45 -11.81
CA ILE A 203 1.71 -11.81 -12.24
C ILE A 203 2.27 -12.81 -11.23
N ASP A 204 2.47 -14.04 -11.67
CA ASP A 204 3.26 -15.05 -10.97
C ASP A 204 4.76 -14.92 -11.28
N LEU A 205 5.58 -15.64 -10.51
CA LEU A 205 7.04 -15.58 -10.62
C LEU A 205 7.55 -16.13 -11.97
N ASP A 206 6.92 -17.16 -12.53
CA ASP A 206 7.26 -17.71 -13.84
C ASP A 206 6.96 -16.70 -14.97
N THR A 207 5.82 -16.01 -14.90
CA THR A 207 5.45 -14.93 -15.82
C THR A 207 6.41 -13.78 -15.69
N LEU A 208 6.75 -13.38 -14.46
CA LEU A 208 7.73 -12.33 -14.19
C LEU A 208 9.09 -12.69 -14.82
N TYR A 209 9.60 -13.90 -14.57
CA TYR A 209 10.85 -14.39 -15.15
C TYR A 209 10.82 -14.35 -16.68
N ARG A 210 9.77 -14.86 -17.32
CA ARG A 210 9.64 -14.87 -18.78
C ARG A 210 9.69 -13.45 -19.37
N VAL A 211 8.95 -12.52 -18.78
CA VAL A 211 8.92 -11.13 -19.25
C VAL A 211 10.28 -10.45 -19.05
N LEU A 212 10.93 -10.67 -17.90
CA LEU A 212 12.27 -10.16 -17.65
C LEU A 212 13.28 -10.73 -18.66
N LEU A 213 13.21 -12.03 -18.94
CA LEU A 213 14.07 -12.70 -19.91
C LEU A 213 13.90 -12.12 -21.31
N GLU A 214 12.66 -11.90 -21.76
CA GLU A 214 12.36 -11.32 -23.06
C GLU A 214 12.87 -9.88 -23.17
N ARG A 215 12.60 -9.02 -22.17
CA ARG A 215 13.00 -7.62 -22.18
C ARG A 215 14.51 -7.43 -22.07
N LEU A 216 15.16 -8.17 -21.18
CA LEU A 216 16.62 -8.13 -21.04
C LEU A 216 17.31 -8.64 -22.31
N ARG A 217 16.80 -9.72 -22.93
CA ARG A 217 17.30 -10.20 -24.23
C ARG A 217 17.16 -9.16 -25.32
N ALA A 218 15.99 -8.52 -25.45
CA ALA A 218 15.73 -7.52 -26.47
C ALA A 218 16.67 -6.30 -26.34
N LYS A 219 17.11 -5.97 -25.13
CA LYS A 219 18.04 -4.89 -24.83
C LYS A 219 19.52 -5.32 -24.83
N ASN A 220 19.82 -6.55 -25.24
CA ASN A 220 21.17 -7.15 -25.16
C ASN A 220 21.80 -7.05 -23.75
N ARG A 221 20.97 -7.19 -22.72
CA ARG A 221 21.37 -7.20 -21.31
C ARG A 221 21.58 -8.63 -20.80
N PRO A 222 22.25 -8.81 -19.66
CA PRO A 222 22.34 -10.10 -19.00
C PRO A 222 21.00 -10.78 -18.84
N LEU A 223 20.94 -12.05 -19.24
CA LEU A 223 19.73 -12.83 -19.10
C LEU A 223 19.57 -13.26 -17.63
N PRO A 224 18.36 -13.15 -17.06
CA PRO A 224 18.10 -13.68 -15.73
C PRO A 224 18.12 -15.20 -15.76
N GLN A 225 18.42 -15.81 -14.63
CA GLN A 225 18.27 -17.25 -14.40
C GLN A 225 17.37 -17.47 -13.18
N HIS A 226 16.64 -18.58 -13.16
CA HIS A 226 15.86 -18.96 -11.98
C HIS A 226 16.08 -20.43 -11.62
N SER A 227 15.85 -20.73 -10.35
CA SER A 227 15.73 -22.08 -9.81
C SER A 227 14.47 -22.16 -8.96
N GLN A 228 13.75 -23.26 -9.05
CA GLN A 228 12.53 -23.45 -8.27
C GLN A 228 12.34 -24.91 -7.89
N GLU A 229 11.75 -25.12 -6.72
CA GLU A 229 11.25 -26.40 -6.27
C GLU A 229 9.75 -26.32 -5.97
N ASN A 230 9.05 -27.45 -6.06
CA ASN A 230 7.65 -27.59 -5.63
C ASN A 230 6.65 -26.63 -6.31
N GLY A 231 6.98 -26.06 -7.46
CA GLY A 231 6.06 -25.23 -8.26
C GLY A 231 5.74 -23.86 -7.66
N VAL A 232 6.59 -23.33 -6.76
CA VAL A 232 6.44 -21.98 -6.19
C VAL A 232 6.36 -20.90 -7.30
N GLY A 233 6.98 -21.14 -8.46
CA GLY A 233 6.97 -20.22 -9.60
C GLY A 233 5.59 -19.86 -10.14
N ARG A 234 4.60 -20.75 -9.96
CA ARG A 234 3.22 -20.54 -10.42
C ARG A 234 2.35 -19.78 -9.42
N LEU A 235 2.91 -19.41 -8.27
CA LEU A 235 2.18 -18.67 -7.26
C LEU A 235 2.19 -17.18 -7.60
N PRO A 236 1.02 -16.51 -7.61
CA PRO A 236 0.93 -15.08 -7.83
C PRO A 236 1.76 -14.29 -6.82
N LEU A 237 2.46 -13.26 -7.30
CA LEU A 237 3.22 -12.32 -6.48
C LEU A 237 2.58 -10.93 -6.47
N ALA A 238 2.14 -10.45 -7.64
CA ALA A 238 1.68 -9.07 -7.82
C ALA A 238 0.44 -8.98 -8.72
N ARG A 239 -0.36 -7.93 -8.55
CA ARG A 239 -1.42 -7.56 -9.49
C ARG A 239 -0.83 -6.99 -10.76
N ASN A 240 -1.42 -7.32 -11.90
CA ASN A 240 -1.05 -6.75 -13.18
C ASN A 240 -1.74 -5.39 -13.38
N LYS A 241 -1.02 -4.29 -13.14
CA LYS A 241 -1.52 -2.92 -13.33
C LYS A 241 -2.11 -2.67 -14.73
N SER A 242 -1.55 -3.28 -15.77
CA SER A 242 -2.09 -3.17 -17.15
C SER A 242 -3.51 -3.73 -17.29
N ARG A 243 -3.82 -4.81 -16.56
CA ARG A 243 -5.17 -5.39 -16.55
C ARG A 243 -6.15 -4.57 -15.70
N ALA A 244 -5.68 -3.99 -14.59
CA ALA A 244 -6.50 -3.09 -13.77
C ALA A 244 -6.87 -1.81 -14.55
N ALA A 245 -5.93 -1.23 -15.31
CA ALA A 245 -6.19 -0.08 -16.17
C ALA A 245 -7.22 -0.40 -17.27
N ARG A 246 -7.17 -1.61 -17.87
CA ARG A 246 -8.18 -2.08 -18.85
C ARG A 246 -9.54 -2.42 -18.22
N ARG A 247 -9.60 -2.68 -16.91
CA ARG A 247 -10.85 -2.83 -16.12
C ARG A 247 -11.45 -1.49 -15.67
N THR A 248 -10.98 -0.37 -16.22
CA THR A 248 -11.79 0.85 -16.27
C THR A 248 -12.96 0.62 -17.25
N THR A 249 -13.91 -0.21 -16.84
CA THR A 249 -15.31 0.16 -17.10
C THR A 249 -15.41 1.62 -16.67
N PRO A 250 -15.84 2.55 -17.54
CA PRO A 250 -16.25 3.86 -17.05
C PRO A 250 -17.17 3.57 -15.87
N ALA A 251 -16.95 4.22 -14.73
CA ALA A 251 -17.98 4.26 -13.71
C ALA A 251 -19.28 4.54 -14.49
N GLY A 252 -20.28 3.67 -14.36
CA GLY A 252 -21.56 3.87 -15.04
C GLY A 252 -22.05 5.31 -14.80
N PRO A 253 -22.97 5.83 -15.62
CA PRO A 253 -23.36 7.24 -15.57
C PRO A 253 -23.57 7.65 -14.12
N VAL A 254 -22.71 8.54 -13.62
CA VAL A 254 -22.79 9.01 -12.24
C VAL A 254 -24.13 9.72 -12.15
N LEU A 255 -25.08 9.14 -11.43
CA LEU A 255 -26.40 9.75 -11.30
C LEU A 255 -26.19 11.07 -10.58
N ALA A 256 -26.84 12.14 -11.06
CA ALA A 256 -26.75 13.44 -10.41
C ALA A 256 -27.16 13.40 -8.93
N ALA A 257 -27.96 12.40 -8.53
CA ALA A 257 -28.30 12.12 -7.14
C ALA A 257 -27.08 11.68 -6.31
N ASP A 258 -26.21 10.83 -6.84
CA ASP A 258 -25.03 10.30 -6.13
C ASP A 258 -23.97 11.39 -5.92
N VAL A 259 -23.76 12.25 -6.92
CA VAL A 259 -22.89 13.43 -6.80
C VAL A 259 -23.40 14.38 -5.72
N ARG A 260 -24.70 14.66 -5.69
CA ARG A 260 -25.31 15.53 -4.70
C ARG A 260 -25.22 14.94 -3.29
N ALA A 261 -25.49 13.65 -3.12
CA ALA A 261 -25.36 12.97 -1.83
C ALA A 261 -23.91 13.05 -1.30
N ALA A 262 -22.92 12.80 -2.17
CA ALA A 262 -21.51 12.94 -1.83
C ALA A 262 -21.11 14.39 -1.49
N MET A 263 -21.66 15.38 -2.20
CA MET A 263 -21.39 16.78 -1.93
C MET A 263 -21.94 17.23 -0.57
N VAL A 264 -23.13 16.75 -0.20
CA VAL A 264 -23.77 17.05 1.09
C VAL A 264 -22.98 16.43 2.24
N SER A 265 -22.61 15.15 2.14
CA SER A 265 -21.84 14.46 3.18
C SER A 265 -20.44 15.06 3.36
N THR A 266 -19.80 15.44 2.25
CA THR A 266 -18.51 16.14 2.27
C THR A 266 -18.64 17.54 2.87
N GLY A 267 -19.68 18.30 2.49
CA GLY A 267 -19.95 19.63 3.04
C GLY A 267 -20.18 19.58 4.56
N LEU A 268 -20.92 18.59 5.05
CA LEU A 268 -21.12 18.38 6.48
C LEU A 268 -19.80 18.09 7.21
N ALA A 269 -18.94 17.23 6.63
CA ALA A 269 -17.63 16.94 7.20
C ALA A 269 -16.72 18.17 7.26
N VAL A 270 -16.69 18.97 6.19
CA VAL A 270 -15.93 20.22 6.13
C VAL A 270 -16.43 21.24 7.16
N ALA A 271 -17.74 21.40 7.30
CA ALA A 271 -18.32 22.31 8.28
C ALA A 271 -17.96 21.93 9.73
N ARG A 272 -17.98 20.63 10.05
CA ARG A 272 -17.56 20.13 11.38
C ARG A 272 -16.09 20.40 11.66
N LEU A 273 -15.22 20.21 10.67
CA LEU A 273 -13.80 20.52 10.80
C LEU A 273 -13.56 22.02 11.02
N LEU A 274 -14.21 22.87 10.23
CA LEU A 274 -14.11 24.33 10.38
C LEU A 274 -14.61 24.80 11.75
N ARG A 275 -15.71 24.24 12.26
CA ARG A 275 -16.22 24.52 13.62
C ARG A 275 -15.21 24.09 14.70
N ALA A 276 -14.59 22.92 14.56
CA ALA A 276 -13.59 22.42 15.50
C ALA A 276 -12.33 23.30 15.57
N GLU A 277 -11.95 23.94 14.46
CA GLU A 277 -10.87 24.92 14.41
C GLU A 277 -11.28 26.33 14.90
N GLY A 278 -12.53 26.52 15.32
CA GLY A 278 -13.07 27.80 15.77
C GLY A 278 -13.48 28.75 14.64
N ASN A 279 -13.46 28.28 13.39
CA ASN A 279 -13.84 29.06 12.22
C ASN A 279 -15.33 28.88 11.86
N THR A 280 -16.20 29.22 12.82
CA THR A 280 -17.66 29.10 12.70
C THR A 280 -18.26 29.98 11.60
N ARG A 281 -17.60 31.09 11.22
CA ARG A 281 -18.08 31.97 10.14
C ARG A 281 -17.97 31.32 8.75
N ASP A 282 -16.93 30.52 8.53
CA ASP A 282 -16.71 29.86 7.24
C ASP A 282 -17.50 28.55 7.12
N ALA A 283 -17.90 27.94 8.25
CA ALA A 283 -18.76 26.75 8.27
C ALA A 283 -20.22 27.04 7.86
N LEU A 284 -20.73 28.25 8.13
CA LEU A 284 -22.12 28.64 7.84
C LEU A 284 -22.48 28.55 6.34
N PRO A 285 -21.71 29.16 5.41
CA PRO A 285 -21.97 29.05 3.98
C PRO A 285 -21.96 27.60 3.46
N VAL A 286 -21.09 26.75 4.01
CA VAL A 286 -20.96 25.34 3.61
C VAL A 286 -22.22 24.54 3.98
N LEU A 287 -22.73 24.72 5.20
CA LEU A 287 -23.97 24.07 5.63
C LEU A 287 -25.20 24.58 4.88
N ARG A 288 -25.28 25.88 4.57
CA ARG A 288 -26.37 26.44 3.75
C ARG A 288 -26.39 25.85 2.33
N LEU A 289 -25.21 25.68 1.73
CA LEU A 289 -25.09 25.04 0.41
C LEU A 289 -25.51 23.56 0.46
N ALA A 290 -25.06 22.83 1.48
CA ALA A 290 -25.44 21.43 1.67
C ALA A 290 -26.97 21.27 1.87
N LEU A 291 -27.60 22.19 2.61
CA LEU A 291 -29.04 22.19 2.82
C LEU A 291 -29.83 22.46 1.52
N GLN A 292 -29.38 23.43 0.71
CA GLN A 292 -30.02 23.76 -0.56
C GLN A 292 -30.02 22.58 -1.54
N GLU A 293 -28.90 21.84 -1.59
CA GLU A 293 -28.71 20.72 -2.52
C GLU A 293 -29.53 19.48 -2.12
N GLN A 294 -29.69 19.26 -0.81
CA GLN A 294 -30.58 18.24 -0.24
C GLN A 294 -32.06 18.47 -0.57
N GLN A 295 -32.55 19.72 -0.50
CA GLN A 295 -33.95 20.06 -0.78
C GLN A 295 -34.36 19.71 -2.21
N THR A 296 -33.41 19.77 -3.15
CA THR A 296 -33.60 19.35 -4.55
C THR A 296 -33.45 17.84 -4.79
N ALA A 297 -32.83 17.09 -3.88
CA ALA A 297 -32.44 15.69 -4.10
C ALA A 297 -33.41 14.65 -3.48
N GLY A 298 -34.34 15.05 -2.61
CA GLY A 298 -35.41 14.19 -2.11
C GLY A 298 -35.00 13.02 -1.21
N ALA A 299 -33.72 12.91 -0.83
CA ALA A 299 -33.22 11.88 0.08
C ALA A 299 -33.39 12.34 1.54
N GLN A 300 -34.41 11.85 2.25
CA GLN A 300 -34.83 12.40 3.55
C GLN A 300 -33.91 12.09 4.75
N GLY A 301 -32.95 11.17 4.65
CA GLY A 301 -32.18 10.68 5.80
C GLY A 301 -31.18 11.68 6.39
N ASP A 302 -30.44 12.40 5.54
CA ASP A 302 -29.35 13.29 5.98
C ASP A 302 -29.80 14.75 6.19
N LEU A 303 -31.03 15.09 5.78
CA LEU A 303 -31.57 16.45 5.83
C LEU A 303 -31.70 16.98 7.26
N LEU A 304 -32.26 16.16 8.17
CA LEU A 304 -32.44 16.54 9.57
C LEU A 304 -31.08 16.75 10.26
N THR A 305 -30.07 15.95 9.91
CA THR A 305 -28.71 16.10 10.45
C THR A 305 -28.08 17.41 10.02
N VAL A 306 -28.20 17.79 8.74
CA VAL A 306 -27.69 19.08 8.24
C VAL A 306 -28.43 20.25 8.89
N GLN A 307 -29.75 20.16 9.08
CA GLN A 307 -30.55 21.20 9.74
C GLN A 307 -30.21 21.35 11.23
N LEU A 308 -29.99 20.24 11.95
CA LEU A 308 -29.53 20.26 13.35
C LEU A 308 -28.19 20.98 13.47
N GLU A 309 -27.20 20.58 12.67
CA GLU A 309 -25.85 21.16 12.70
C GLU A 309 -25.83 22.64 12.29
N LEU A 310 -26.63 23.01 11.30
CA LEU A 310 -26.81 24.41 10.91
C LEU A 310 -27.45 25.23 12.05
N SER A 311 -28.47 24.70 12.72
CA SER A 311 -29.13 25.39 13.83
C SER A 311 -28.20 25.65 15.01
N GLU A 312 -27.30 24.71 15.33
CA GLU A 312 -26.31 24.88 16.38
C GLU A 312 -25.32 25.99 16.03
N LEU A 313 -24.80 25.97 14.81
CA LEU A 313 -23.85 26.95 14.33
C LEU A 313 -24.47 28.37 14.27
N LEU A 314 -25.74 28.47 13.89
CA LEU A 314 -26.50 29.72 13.90
C LEU A 314 -26.70 30.24 15.33
N ALA A 315 -27.03 29.38 16.29
CA ALA A 315 -27.16 29.76 17.69
C ALA A 315 -25.81 30.24 18.27
N GLU A 316 -24.71 29.53 17.97
CA GLU A 316 -23.34 29.90 18.40
C GLU A 316 -22.90 31.26 17.85
N THR A 317 -23.35 31.60 16.65
CA THR A 317 -23.04 32.89 16.01
C THR A 317 -24.01 34.02 16.39
N GLY A 318 -24.96 33.75 17.31
CA GLY A 318 -25.94 34.71 17.80
C GLY A 318 -27.16 34.90 16.89
N GLN A 319 -27.30 34.11 15.83
CA GLN A 319 -28.43 34.13 14.89
C GLN A 319 -29.58 33.22 15.39
N VAL A 320 -30.06 33.47 16.61
CA VAL A 320 -31.04 32.60 17.29
C VAL A 320 -32.38 32.50 16.53
N LYS A 321 -32.82 33.58 15.87
CA LYS A 321 -34.06 33.57 15.08
C LYS A 321 -33.96 32.62 13.88
N ASP A 322 -32.88 32.73 13.11
CA ASP A 322 -32.61 31.87 11.96
C ASP A 322 -32.46 30.39 12.40
N ALA A 323 -31.87 30.15 13.58
CA ALA A 323 -31.76 28.81 14.15
C ALA A 323 -33.14 28.18 14.46
N ILE A 324 -34.06 28.98 15.01
CA ILE A 324 -35.45 28.56 15.28
C ILE A 324 -36.17 28.27 13.97
N GLU A 325 -36.07 29.15 12.97
CA GLU A 325 -36.73 28.96 11.66
C GLU A 325 -36.29 27.65 10.97
N VAL A 326 -34.98 27.34 11.01
CA VAL A 326 -34.44 26.08 10.46
C VAL A 326 -35.02 24.86 11.16
N LEU A 327 -35.14 24.91 12.49
CA LEU A 327 -35.66 23.79 13.29
C LEU A 327 -37.18 23.67 13.23
N GLU A 328 -37.93 24.77 13.07
CA GLU A 328 -39.37 24.73 12.82
C GLU A 328 -39.67 24.04 11.49
N LEU A 329 -38.88 24.33 10.46
CA LEU A 329 -38.98 23.64 9.17
C LEU A 329 -38.66 22.15 9.30
N ALA A 330 -37.62 21.81 10.08
CA ALA A 330 -37.29 20.42 10.39
C ALA A 330 -38.42 19.72 11.17
N PHE A 331 -39.03 20.40 12.14
CA PHE A 331 -40.13 19.88 12.96
C PHE A 331 -41.39 19.54 12.14
N GLN A 332 -41.70 20.33 11.10
CA GLN A 332 -42.79 20.00 10.17
C GLN A 332 -42.51 18.70 9.40
N GLN A 333 -41.24 18.37 9.16
CA GLN A 333 -40.82 17.15 8.45
C GLN A 333 -40.79 15.92 9.37
N VAL A 334 -40.54 16.12 10.66
CA VAL A 334 -40.55 15.07 11.71
C VAL A 334 -41.88 14.32 11.79
N HIS A 335 -43.00 14.96 11.46
CA HIS A 335 -44.31 14.28 11.43
C HIS A 335 -44.39 13.11 10.42
N LYS A 336 -43.45 13.02 9.48
CA LYS A 336 -43.40 11.99 8.41
C LYS A 336 -42.28 10.97 8.60
N VAL A 337 -41.36 11.18 9.54
CA VAL A 337 -40.14 10.38 9.70
C VAL A 337 -39.92 10.08 11.18
N TYR A 338 -39.88 8.80 11.54
CA TYR A 338 -39.60 8.34 12.90
C TYR A 338 -38.10 8.01 13.03
N GLY A 339 -37.45 8.46 14.11
CA GLY A 339 -36.02 8.22 14.35
C GLY A 339 -35.42 9.06 15.49
N PRO A 340 -34.19 8.76 15.94
CA PRO A 340 -33.52 9.49 17.02
C PRO A 340 -33.26 10.98 16.66
N GLU A 341 -33.03 11.29 15.39
CA GLU A 341 -32.81 12.65 14.89
C GLU A 341 -34.07 13.52 15.05
N ALA A 342 -35.25 12.94 14.88
CA ALA A 342 -36.52 13.63 15.05
C ALA A 342 -36.74 14.11 16.49
N VAL A 343 -36.36 13.29 17.47
CA VAL A 343 -36.42 13.64 18.89
C VAL A 343 -35.40 14.73 19.22
N LEU A 344 -34.20 14.67 18.63
CA LEU A 344 -33.17 15.70 18.80
C LEU A 344 -33.60 17.06 18.25
N VAL A 345 -34.26 17.10 17.07
CA VAL A 345 -34.83 18.33 16.51
C VAL A 345 -35.84 18.96 17.47
N CYS A 346 -36.77 18.16 18.00
CA CYS A 346 -37.80 18.67 18.91
C CYS A 346 -37.16 19.22 20.19
N ARG A 347 -36.19 18.50 20.78
CA ARG A 347 -35.50 18.95 21.98
C ARG A 347 -34.76 20.26 21.74
N ARG A 348 -33.97 20.35 20.66
CA ARG A 348 -33.18 21.56 20.37
C ARG A 348 -34.06 22.76 20.06
N LEU A 349 -35.17 22.56 19.35
CA LEU A 349 -36.15 23.61 19.09
C LEU A 349 -36.79 24.12 20.38
N ALA A 350 -37.17 23.21 21.29
CA ALA A 350 -37.74 23.59 22.59
C ALA A 350 -36.75 24.39 23.45
N ASP A 351 -35.47 24.00 23.46
CA ASP A 351 -34.42 24.73 24.19
C ASP A 351 -34.30 26.18 23.68
N LEU A 352 -34.21 26.36 22.35
CA LEU A 352 -34.12 27.71 21.76
C LEU A 352 -35.40 28.54 21.96
N LEU A 353 -36.58 27.91 21.88
CA LEU A 353 -37.85 28.58 22.16
C LEU A 353 -37.92 29.02 23.63
N GLN A 354 -37.45 28.19 24.57
CA GLN A 354 -37.38 28.53 25.98
C GLN A 354 -36.41 29.70 26.23
N GLU A 355 -35.22 29.68 25.61
CA GLU A 355 -34.24 30.78 25.70
C GLU A 355 -34.80 32.09 25.13
N SER A 356 -35.68 32.01 24.12
CA SER A 356 -36.37 33.18 23.54
C SER A 356 -37.62 33.66 24.30
N GLY A 357 -38.03 32.97 25.38
CA GLY A 357 -39.19 33.31 26.21
C GLY A 357 -40.52 32.69 25.76
N ASN A 358 -40.52 31.83 24.73
CA ASN A 358 -41.71 31.20 24.15
C ASN A 358 -42.02 29.85 24.84
N HIS A 359 -42.24 29.89 26.15
CA HIS A 359 -42.39 28.70 27.00
C HIS A 359 -43.58 27.81 26.63
N LEU A 360 -44.70 28.39 26.18
CA LEU A 360 -45.88 27.61 25.78
C LEU A 360 -45.60 26.72 24.56
N GLN A 361 -44.96 27.29 23.54
CA GLN A 361 -44.59 26.55 22.32
C GLN A 361 -43.51 25.51 22.62
N ALA A 362 -42.54 25.83 23.48
CA ALA A 362 -41.53 24.86 23.93
C ALA A 362 -42.16 23.62 24.58
N CYS A 363 -43.19 23.81 25.43
CA CYS A 363 -43.93 22.70 26.04
C CYS A 363 -44.69 21.85 25.01
N GLU A 364 -45.25 22.46 23.96
CA GLU A 364 -45.96 21.73 22.90
C GLU A 364 -45.00 20.86 22.08
N VAL A 365 -43.84 21.40 21.71
CA VAL A 365 -42.79 20.66 20.98
C VAL A 365 -42.26 19.47 21.80
N LEU A 366 -42.04 19.65 23.12
CA LEU A 366 -41.60 18.56 24.00
C LEU A 366 -42.66 17.47 24.19
N LYS A 367 -43.95 17.82 24.25
CA LYS A 367 -45.03 16.83 24.26
C LYS A 367 -45.00 15.98 22.98
N HIS A 368 -44.82 16.63 21.84
CA HIS A 368 -44.69 15.91 20.57
C HIS A 368 -43.46 14.99 20.54
N ALA A 369 -42.34 15.39 21.14
CA ALA A 369 -41.15 14.54 21.27
C ALA A 369 -41.42 13.27 22.09
N LEU A 370 -42.20 13.38 23.18
CA LEU A 370 -42.61 12.24 24.01
C LEU A 370 -43.52 11.28 23.22
N ASP A 371 -44.48 11.82 22.47
CA ASP A 371 -45.38 11.01 21.63
C ASP A 371 -44.61 10.22 20.55
N ILE A 372 -43.56 10.81 19.96
CA ILE A 372 -42.66 10.11 19.02
C ILE A 372 -41.89 8.99 19.73
N GLY A 373 -41.36 9.26 20.93
CA GLY A 373 -40.60 8.30 21.73
C GLY A 373 -41.43 7.09 22.19
N GLU A 374 -42.70 7.31 22.56
CA GLU A 374 -43.62 6.25 22.98
C GLU A 374 -44.07 5.36 21.81
N ARG A 375 -44.22 5.93 20.61
CA ARG A 375 -44.61 5.18 19.40
C ARG A 375 -43.43 4.48 18.70
N GLY A 376 -42.19 4.83 19.03
CA GLY A 376 -40.96 4.30 18.45
C GLY A 376 -40.22 3.24 19.27
N GLY A 377 -40.77 2.78 20.40
CA GLY A 377 -40.19 1.69 21.20
C GLY A 377 -40.24 0.33 20.49
N PRO A 378 -39.28 -0.59 20.73
CA PRO A 378 -39.18 -1.83 19.97
C PRO A 378 -40.38 -2.76 20.23
N ALA A 379 -41.05 -3.15 19.14
CA ALA A 379 -41.82 -4.39 19.06
C ALA A 379 -40.94 -5.50 18.46
#